data_AF-A0A225VWN9-F1
#
_entry.id   AF-A0A225VWN9-F1
#
_cell.length_a   1.000
_cell.length_b   1.000
_cell.length_c   1.000
_cell.angle_alpha   90.00
_cell.angle_beta   90.00
_cell.angle_gamma   90.00
#
_symmetry.space_group_name_H-M   'P 1'
#
loop_
_entity.id
_entity.type
_entity.pdbx_description
1 polymer ?
#
loop_
_entity_poly.entity_id
_entity_poly.type
_entity_poly.pdbx_seq_one_letter_code
_entity_poly.pdbx_strand_id
1 'polypeptide(L)'
;MPQWNADNQRFVSTYYTTFDQKYRAVLDTVNMAAVEGALKYVQAECINASVVTSCKRKNNIKYVVFYETTVVQPAAAMEYYANATNQHDFAVEHCPFMPMDGGQCDPNADGTFPDVCNQYIGAAGQPDLGFCVGGSLQDNEAIAPYPHNYWFSFPNSCPQNVWSDKTDACRAEYSGGMCALGVEPDGDTCTFSYEVLGYIPLDDVVGITSMVNPDTGLHYANYSEFCQAGGVEFSVAVSGAEVTWLDGIDFWANPGDSEANAERAEKLVSAYSALVERNAVTIDGGVMQPLPTVASLTATNPPCYQNSELCASAEFGCKRSYRSQICDVCQHADSGCVKAPLRLY
;
A
#
# COMPACT_ATOMS: atom_id res chain seq x y z
N MET A 1 8.04 -10.19 9.45
CA MET A 1 8.46 -10.29 8.05
C MET A 1 7.72 -11.47 7.41
N PRO A 2 7.48 -11.45 6.10
CA PRO A 2 6.97 -12.61 5.38
C PRO A 2 7.91 -13.82 5.53
N GLN A 3 7.35 -15.03 5.55
CA GLN A 3 8.06 -16.31 5.65
C GLN A 3 8.00 -17.04 4.31
N TRP A 4 9.12 -17.57 3.84
CA TRP A 4 9.15 -18.41 2.64
C TRP A 4 8.45 -19.76 2.86
N ASN A 5 7.51 -20.09 1.99
CA ASN A 5 6.94 -21.42 1.85
C ASN A 5 7.53 -22.09 0.60
N ALA A 6 8.39 -23.08 0.82
CA ALA A 6 9.10 -23.77 -0.26
C ALA A 6 8.17 -24.61 -1.14
N ASP A 7 7.14 -25.25 -0.59
CA ASP A 7 6.28 -26.14 -1.38
C ASP A 7 5.46 -25.37 -2.43
N ASN A 8 5.02 -24.15 -2.08
CA ASN A 8 4.23 -23.30 -2.96
C ASN A 8 5.05 -22.19 -3.64
N GLN A 9 6.34 -22.07 -3.30
CA GLN A 9 7.25 -21.04 -3.79
C GLN A 9 6.66 -19.63 -3.58
N ARG A 10 6.20 -19.34 -2.35
CA ARG A 10 5.57 -18.05 -2.01
C ARG A 10 6.00 -17.57 -0.64
N PHE A 11 6.14 -16.25 -0.48
CA PHE A 11 6.19 -15.66 0.85
C PHE A 11 4.77 -15.52 1.43
N VAL A 12 4.60 -15.93 2.68
CA VAL A 12 3.32 -15.98 3.40
C VAL A 12 3.46 -15.41 4.80
N SER A 13 2.34 -15.28 5.52
CA SER A 13 2.35 -14.86 6.93
C SER A 13 3.09 -15.84 7.83
N THR A 14 3.73 -15.31 8.87
CA THR A 14 4.32 -16.10 9.96
C THR A 14 3.27 -16.59 10.96
N TYR A 15 2.08 -15.99 10.94
CA TYR A 15 0.93 -16.39 11.76
C TYR A 15 0.14 -17.52 11.08
N TYR A 16 -0.69 -18.24 11.82
CA TYR A 16 -1.48 -19.39 11.35
C TYR A 16 -0.65 -20.64 11.00
N THR A 17 -1.34 -21.72 10.61
CA THR A 17 -0.74 -23.07 10.51
C THR A 17 -0.70 -23.60 9.09
N THR A 18 -1.83 -23.60 8.38
CA THR A 18 -1.91 -24.13 7.01
C THR A 18 -1.43 -23.10 5.99
N PHE A 19 -1.02 -23.57 4.80
CA PHE A 19 -0.62 -22.68 3.72
C PHE A 19 -1.71 -21.66 3.38
N ASP A 20 -2.95 -22.10 3.15
CA ASP A 20 -4.05 -21.20 2.74
C ASP A 20 -4.35 -20.12 3.79
N GLN A 21 -4.27 -20.47 5.08
CA GLN A 21 -4.43 -19.50 6.16
C GLN A 21 -3.28 -18.49 6.15
N LYS A 22 -2.04 -18.97 6.01
CA LYS A 22 -0.83 -18.13 5.97
C LYS A 22 -0.80 -17.21 4.75
N TYR A 23 -1.21 -17.72 3.59
CA TYR A 23 -1.31 -16.95 2.35
C TYR A 23 -2.37 -15.86 2.51
N ARG A 24 -3.61 -16.22 2.86
CA ARG A 24 -4.68 -15.25 3.08
C ARG A 24 -4.36 -14.18 4.11
N ALA A 25 -3.71 -14.55 5.21
CA ALA A 25 -3.37 -13.63 6.29
C ALA A 25 -2.46 -12.47 5.90
N VAL A 26 -1.81 -12.52 4.72
CA VAL A 26 -0.99 -11.40 4.23
C VAL A 26 -1.86 -10.20 3.86
N LEU A 27 -2.98 -10.43 3.16
CA LEU A 27 -3.92 -9.39 2.72
C LEU A 27 -5.36 -9.68 3.19
N ASP A 28 -5.54 -10.01 4.47
CA ASP A 28 -6.85 -10.30 5.06
C ASP A 28 -7.51 -9.03 5.62
N THR A 29 -8.06 -8.19 4.73
CA THR A 29 -8.67 -6.88 5.05
C THR A 29 -7.64 -5.93 5.65
N VAL A 30 -6.81 -5.35 4.77
CA VAL A 30 -5.65 -4.53 5.15
C VAL A 30 -5.55 -3.26 4.31
N ASN A 31 -4.86 -2.25 4.85
CA ASN A 31 -4.43 -1.08 4.09
C ASN A 31 -3.06 -1.33 3.46
N MET A 32 -2.85 -0.78 2.27
CA MET A 32 -1.56 -0.72 1.59
C MET A 32 -1.31 0.69 1.06
N ALA A 33 -0.07 0.99 0.71
CA ALA A 33 0.29 2.24 0.05
C ALA A 33 0.99 1.94 -1.28
N ALA A 34 0.81 2.85 -2.23
CA ALA A 34 1.65 2.94 -3.42
C ALA A 34 3.13 3.07 -3.03
N VAL A 35 4.03 2.63 -3.91
CA VAL A 35 5.49 2.73 -3.68
C VAL A 35 5.92 4.17 -3.45
N GLU A 36 5.30 5.11 -4.18
CA GLU A 36 5.54 6.55 -4.14
C GLU A 36 5.30 7.16 -2.75
N GLY A 37 4.47 6.53 -1.92
CA GLY A 37 4.16 6.99 -0.56
C GLY A 37 4.31 5.93 0.51
N ALA A 38 5.08 4.87 0.26
CA ALA A 38 5.29 3.76 1.19
C ALA A 38 5.86 4.21 2.56
N LEU A 39 6.53 5.37 2.60
CA LEU A 39 7.11 5.95 3.81
C LEU A 39 6.19 6.97 4.50
N LYS A 40 5.02 7.34 3.94
CA LYS A 40 4.10 8.31 4.53
C LYS A 40 3.67 7.88 5.94
N TYR A 41 3.19 6.63 6.09
CA TYR A 41 2.79 6.09 7.40
C TYR A 41 3.96 6.01 8.39
N VAL A 42 5.15 5.65 7.90
CA VAL A 42 6.36 5.59 8.71
C VAL A 42 6.65 6.97 9.31
N GLN A 43 6.77 7.98 8.45
CA GLN A 43 7.13 9.35 8.81
C GLN A 43 6.05 10.05 9.62
N ALA A 44 4.79 9.95 9.19
CA ALA A 44 3.69 10.67 9.80
C ALA A 44 3.30 10.11 11.17
N GLU A 45 3.37 8.79 11.34
CA GLU A 45 2.74 8.16 12.49
C GLU A 45 3.67 7.33 13.36
N CYS A 46 4.83 6.89 12.86
CA CYS A 46 5.55 5.81 13.52
C CYS A 46 6.87 6.19 14.17
N ILE A 47 7.52 7.24 13.69
CA ILE A 47 8.91 7.53 14.04
C ILE A 47 9.10 8.87 14.77
N ASN A 48 8.10 9.74 14.83
CA ASN A 48 8.23 11.00 15.58
C ASN A 48 8.54 10.69 17.05
N ALA A 49 9.49 11.41 17.63
CA ALA A 49 9.96 11.17 18.99
C ALA A 49 8.83 11.18 20.04
N SER A 50 7.73 11.89 19.78
CA SER A 50 6.54 11.94 20.64
C SER A 50 5.74 10.63 20.72
N VAL A 51 5.88 9.73 19.73
CA VAL A 51 5.16 8.43 19.67
C VAL A 51 6.08 7.22 19.86
N VAL A 52 7.40 7.44 19.81
CA VAL A 52 8.40 6.42 20.11
C VAL A 52 8.39 6.14 21.61
N THR A 53 8.30 4.85 21.98
CA THR A 53 8.33 4.43 23.38
C THR A 53 9.36 3.32 23.58
N SER A 54 10.21 3.47 24.61
CA SER A 54 11.23 2.47 24.97
C SER A 54 12.10 2.00 23.79
N CYS A 55 12.54 2.94 22.95
CA CYS A 55 13.32 2.66 21.74
C CYS A 55 12.67 1.65 20.79
N LYS A 56 11.35 1.81 20.62
CA LYS A 56 10.54 1.13 19.61
C LYS A 56 9.72 2.17 18.85
N ARG A 57 9.80 2.12 17.53
CA ARG A 57 8.84 2.80 16.65
C ARG A 57 7.42 2.35 16.98
N LYS A 58 6.42 3.21 16.76
CA LYS A 58 5.00 2.85 16.92
C LYS A 58 4.70 1.56 16.16
N ASN A 59 3.87 0.70 16.72
CA ASN A 59 3.50 -0.60 16.15
C ASN A 59 4.68 -1.55 15.85
N ASN A 60 5.89 -1.26 16.38
CA ASN A 60 7.09 -2.07 16.17
C ASN A 60 7.39 -2.31 14.68
N ILE A 61 7.16 -1.28 13.84
CA ILE A 61 7.47 -1.35 12.41
C ILE A 61 8.98 -1.51 12.18
N LYS A 62 9.33 -2.37 11.22
CA LYS A 62 10.72 -2.77 10.97
C LYS A 62 11.08 -2.97 9.50
N TYR A 63 10.10 -3.22 8.64
CA TYR A 63 10.33 -3.60 7.26
C TYR A 63 9.35 -2.87 6.36
N VAL A 64 9.80 -2.54 5.15
CA VAL A 64 8.91 -2.27 4.01
C VAL A 64 8.81 -3.56 3.21
N VAL A 65 7.58 -3.98 2.91
CA VAL A 65 7.30 -5.19 2.12
C VAL A 65 6.70 -4.75 0.79
N PHE A 66 7.25 -5.25 -0.31
CA PHE A 66 6.79 -4.95 -1.66
C PHE A 66 5.89 -6.06 -2.17
N TYR A 67 4.79 -5.64 -2.78
CA TYR A 67 3.77 -6.51 -3.35
C TYR A 67 3.57 -6.13 -4.81
N GLU A 68 3.34 -7.14 -5.64
CA GLU A 68 2.68 -6.98 -6.93
C GLU A 68 1.25 -7.50 -6.77
N THR A 69 0.28 -6.73 -7.25
CA THR A 69 -1.14 -7.06 -7.15
C THR A 69 -1.78 -7.03 -8.52
N THR A 70 -2.62 -8.02 -8.81
CA THR A 70 -3.53 -8.00 -9.96
C THR A 70 -4.92 -7.72 -9.44
N VAL A 71 -5.62 -6.75 -10.03
CA VAL A 71 -6.93 -6.31 -9.57
C VAL A 71 -7.90 -6.29 -10.76
N VAL A 72 -9.06 -6.91 -10.57
CA VAL A 72 -10.24 -6.74 -11.44
C VAL A 72 -11.39 -6.36 -10.52
N GLN A 73 -11.87 -5.13 -10.64
CA GLN A 73 -12.92 -4.61 -9.79
C GLN A 73 -14.28 -5.24 -10.13
N PRO A 74 -15.19 -5.37 -9.14
CA PRO A 74 -16.58 -5.70 -9.43
C PRO A 74 -17.23 -4.69 -10.37
N ALA A 75 -17.91 -5.20 -11.41
CA ALA A 75 -18.57 -4.34 -12.40
C ALA A 75 -19.62 -3.41 -11.76
N ALA A 76 -20.38 -3.91 -10.78
CA ALA A 76 -21.37 -3.13 -10.05
C ALA A 76 -20.73 -1.94 -9.31
N ALA A 77 -19.57 -2.14 -8.69
CA ALA A 77 -18.84 -1.08 -8.02
C ALA A 77 -18.32 -0.03 -9.00
N MET A 78 -17.76 -0.46 -10.14
CA MET A 78 -17.26 0.47 -11.16
C MET A 78 -18.38 1.29 -11.80
N GLU A 79 -19.57 0.71 -11.98
CA GLU A 79 -20.76 1.44 -12.43
C GLU A 79 -21.24 2.43 -11.36
N TYR A 80 -21.32 2.00 -10.09
CA TYR A 80 -21.78 2.82 -8.98
C TYR A 80 -20.91 4.07 -8.77
N TYR A 81 -19.59 3.93 -8.92
CA TYR A 81 -18.61 5.01 -8.74
C TYR A 81 -18.12 5.65 -10.06
N ALA A 82 -18.75 5.36 -11.20
CA ALA A 82 -18.28 5.81 -12.51
C ALA A 82 -18.06 7.32 -12.64
N ASN A 83 -18.81 8.12 -11.87
CA ASN A 83 -18.76 9.59 -11.87
C ASN A 83 -17.92 10.19 -10.73
N ALA A 84 -17.26 9.38 -9.90
CA ALA A 84 -16.38 9.87 -8.86
C ALA A 84 -15.10 10.46 -9.47
N THR A 85 -14.78 11.71 -9.12
CA THR A 85 -13.67 12.46 -9.75
C THR A 85 -12.72 13.10 -8.74
N ASN A 86 -13.05 13.13 -7.45
CA ASN A 86 -12.15 13.64 -6.42
C ASN A 86 -11.13 12.57 -6.03
N GLN A 87 -9.88 12.74 -6.45
CA GLN A 87 -8.81 11.77 -6.18
C GLN A 87 -8.54 11.54 -4.69
N HIS A 88 -8.85 12.51 -3.83
CA HIS A 88 -8.70 12.36 -2.37
C HIS A 88 -9.79 11.50 -1.72
N ASP A 89 -10.91 11.28 -2.42
CA ASP A 89 -11.98 10.40 -1.95
C ASP A 89 -11.94 9.04 -2.67
N PHE A 90 -11.46 9.02 -3.92
CA PHE A 90 -11.50 7.87 -4.83
C PHE A 90 -10.35 7.94 -5.85
N ALA A 91 -9.58 6.87 -6.02
CA ALA A 91 -8.66 6.72 -7.15
C ALA A 91 -9.42 6.21 -8.39
N VAL A 92 -9.05 6.70 -9.58
CA VAL A 92 -9.65 6.23 -10.84
C VAL A 92 -9.45 4.72 -10.98
N GLU A 93 -10.51 3.98 -11.35
CA GLU A 93 -10.57 2.50 -11.39
C GLU A 93 -10.60 1.80 -10.01
N HIS A 94 -10.89 2.53 -8.92
CA HIS A 94 -11.01 1.96 -7.58
C HIS A 94 -12.35 2.27 -6.93
N CYS A 95 -12.62 1.75 -5.74
CA CYS A 95 -13.67 2.30 -4.89
C CYS A 95 -13.12 3.43 -4.00
N PRO A 96 -13.96 4.14 -3.24
CA PRO A 96 -13.46 4.99 -2.17
C PRO A 96 -12.58 4.20 -1.21
N PHE A 97 -11.52 4.84 -0.72
CA PHE A 97 -10.65 4.24 0.29
C PHE A 97 -11.44 3.98 1.59
N MET A 98 -11.34 2.75 2.10
CA MET A 98 -11.93 2.34 3.37
C MET A 98 -10.82 1.98 4.34
N PRO A 99 -10.55 2.79 5.38
CA PRO A 99 -9.57 2.41 6.41
C PRO A 99 -9.91 1.03 6.99
N MET A 100 -8.89 0.17 7.07
CA MET A 100 -9.03 -1.19 7.61
C MET A 100 -8.08 -1.44 8.78
N ASP A 101 -8.63 -1.78 9.93
CA ASP A 101 -7.88 -2.02 11.16
C ASP A 101 -8.26 -3.36 11.79
N GLY A 102 -7.25 -4.12 12.22
CA GLY A 102 -7.47 -5.40 12.92
C GLY A 102 -8.17 -6.48 12.09
N GLY A 103 -8.17 -6.36 10.75
CA GLY A 103 -8.81 -7.31 9.84
C GLY A 103 -10.25 -6.96 9.47
N GLN A 104 -10.75 -5.80 9.85
CA GLN A 104 -12.06 -5.31 9.46
C GLN A 104 -11.97 -3.91 8.88
N CYS A 105 -13.05 -3.44 8.24
CA CYS A 105 -13.25 -2.02 8.05
C CYS A 105 -13.22 -1.29 9.40
N ASP A 106 -12.68 -0.08 9.45
CA ASP A 106 -12.73 0.74 10.67
C ASP A 106 -14.18 1.18 10.94
N PRO A 107 -14.75 0.84 12.11
CA PRO A 107 -16.11 1.23 12.43
C PRO A 107 -16.20 2.72 12.78
N ASN A 108 -17.39 3.29 12.57
CA ASN A 108 -17.75 4.59 13.11
C ASN A 108 -17.67 4.58 14.65
N ALA A 109 -17.61 5.77 15.26
CA ALA A 109 -17.54 5.91 16.72
C ALA A 109 -18.73 5.28 17.47
N ASP A 110 -19.86 5.06 16.81
CA ASP A 110 -21.06 4.39 17.37
C ASP A 110 -21.06 2.87 17.16
N GLY A 111 -20.01 2.31 16.55
CA GLY A 111 -19.85 0.89 16.26
C GLY A 111 -20.52 0.43 14.96
N THR A 112 -21.19 1.32 14.22
CA THR A 112 -21.71 1.00 12.88
C THR A 112 -20.59 1.02 11.84
N PHE A 113 -20.77 0.35 10.71
CA PHE A 113 -19.82 0.44 9.61
C PHE A 113 -20.19 1.56 8.63
N PRO A 114 -19.19 2.25 8.04
CA PRO A 114 -19.43 3.20 6.96
C PRO A 114 -20.10 2.55 5.75
N ASP A 115 -20.80 3.35 4.93
CA ASP A 115 -21.55 2.87 3.77
C ASP A 115 -20.70 2.05 2.80
N VAL A 116 -19.47 2.49 2.50
CA VAL A 116 -18.56 1.77 1.59
C VAL A 116 -18.24 0.36 2.11
N CYS A 117 -18.15 0.16 3.43
CA CYS A 117 -17.94 -1.16 4.00
C CYS A 117 -19.19 -2.04 3.93
N ASN A 118 -20.37 -1.45 4.14
CA ASN A 118 -21.65 -2.15 4.02
C ASN A 118 -21.93 -2.56 2.56
N GLN A 119 -21.44 -1.78 1.59
CA GLN A 119 -21.58 -2.06 0.17
C GLN A 119 -20.83 -3.30 -0.31
N TYR A 120 -19.80 -3.75 0.40
CA TYR A 120 -19.09 -4.98 0.03
C TYR A 120 -19.98 -6.24 0.06
N ILE A 121 -21.04 -6.23 0.87
CA ILE A 121 -21.90 -7.39 1.12
C ILE A 121 -23.40 -7.05 1.13
N GLY A 122 -23.78 -5.85 0.68
CA GLY A 122 -25.18 -5.39 0.68
C GLY A 122 -25.82 -5.27 2.08
N ALA A 123 -25.03 -4.90 3.09
CA ALA A 123 -25.50 -4.75 4.47
C ALA A 123 -26.16 -3.39 4.73
N ALA A 124 -26.90 -3.26 5.84
CA ALA A 124 -27.46 -2.00 6.33
C ALA A 124 -28.28 -1.19 5.28
N GLY A 125 -28.87 -1.85 4.29
CA GLY A 125 -29.65 -1.21 3.22
C GLY A 125 -28.81 -0.64 2.07
N GLN A 126 -27.49 -0.85 2.08
CA GLN A 126 -26.61 -0.51 0.97
C GLN A 126 -26.71 -1.54 -0.17
N PRO A 127 -26.44 -1.14 -1.43
CA PRO A 127 -26.35 -2.08 -2.54
C PRO A 127 -25.20 -3.06 -2.33
N ASP A 128 -25.36 -4.30 -2.81
CA ASP A 128 -24.27 -5.26 -2.90
C ASP A 128 -23.43 -4.94 -4.14
N LEU A 129 -22.26 -4.33 -3.92
CA LEU A 129 -21.32 -3.93 -4.96
C LEU A 129 -20.13 -4.89 -5.09
N GLY A 130 -20.04 -5.89 -4.21
CA GLY A 130 -18.89 -6.79 -4.13
C GLY A 130 -17.63 -6.15 -3.51
N PHE A 131 -16.59 -6.97 -3.35
CA PHE A 131 -15.38 -6.66 -2.59
C PHE A 131 -14.37 -5.79 -3.36
N CYS A 132 -14.77 -4.56 -3.70
CA CYS A 132 -13.89 -3.68 -4.47
C CYS A 132 -12.68 -3.15 -3.69
N VAL A 133 -11.52 -3.13 -4.35
CA VAL A 133 -10.30 -2.52 -3.79
C VAL A 133 -10.47 -1.00 -3.82
N GLY A 134 -10.43 -0.39 -2.65
CA GLY A 134 -10.53 1.06 -2.51
C GLY A 134 -9.21 1.75 -2.77
N GLY A 135 -9.24 3.03 -3.14
CA GLY A 135 -8.07 3.84 -3.43
C GLY A 135 -8.34 5.32 -3.15
N SER A 136 -7.36 6.04 -2.63
CA SER A 136 -7.42 7.52 -2.50
C SER A 136 -6.02 8.14 -2.47
N LEU A 137 -5.91 9.38 -2.93
CA LEU A 137 -4.70 10.17 -2.88
C LEU A 137 -4.50 10.78 -1.48
N GLN A 138 -3.34 10.50 -0.89
CA GLN A 138 -2.95 10.75 0.50
C GLN A 138 -1.66 11.59 0.59
N ASP A 139 -1.56 12.63 -0.22
CA ASP A 139 -0.37 13.47 -0.42
C ASP A 139 -0.39 14.81 0.34
N ASN A 140 -1.44 15.06 1.14
CA ASN A 140 -1.69 16.34 1.80
C ASN A 140 -1.34 16.37 3.30
N GLU A 141 -0.67 15.34 3.82
CA GLU A 141 -0.21 15.29 5.21
C GLU A 141 0.92 16.29 5.44
N ALA A 142 0.77 17.21 6.40
CA ALA A 142 1.70 18.34 6.58
C ALA A 142 3.14 17.87 6.83
N ILE A 143 3.31 16.83 7.64
CA ILE A 143 4.63 16.27 7.99
C ILE A 143 5.17 15.25 7.01
N ALA A 144 4.39 14.83 6.02
CA ALA A 144 4.76 13.79 5.07
C ALA A 144 3.98 13.93 3.74
N PRO A 145 4.08 15.08 3.02
CA PRO A 145 3.38 15.26 1.75
C PRO A 145 4.07 14.50 0.61
N TYR A 146 3.96 13.17 0.60
CA TYR A 146 4.48 12.33 -0.48
C TYR A 146 3.61 12.49 -1.73
N PRO A 147 4.14 13.01 -2.85
CA PRO A 147 3.34 13.23 -4.05
C PRO A 147 2.96 11.88 -4.66
N HIS A 148 1.77 11.81 -5.27
CA HIS A 148 1.23 10.58 -5.86
C HIS A 148 1.12 9.39 -4.87
N ASN A 149 1.09 9.67 -3.57
CA ASN A 149 0.89 8.67 -2.54
C ASN A 149 -0.57 8.21 -2.54
N TYR A 150 -0.87 7.12 -3.23
CA TYR A 150 -2.17 6.47 -3.11
C TYR A 150 -2.17 5.47 -1.96
N TRP A 151 -3.20 5.50 -1.12
CA TRP A 151 -3.50 4.42 -0.20
C TRP A 151 -4.63 3.57 -0.74
N PHE A 152 -4.53 2.28 -0.48
CA PHE A 152 -5.44 1.27 -0.97
C PHE A 152 -6.01 0.45 0.18
N SER A 153 -7.28 0.12 0.06
CA SER A 153 -7.97 -0.78 1.00
C SER A 153 -8.28 -2.08 0.29
N PHE A 154 -7.75 -3.19 0.79
CA PHE A 154 -7.91 -4.53 0.20
C PHE A 154 -8.88 -5.36 1.05
N PRO A 155 -10.20 -5.27 0.83
CA PRO A 155 -11.18 -6.01 1.62
C PRO A 155 -11.10 -7.50 1.29
N ASN A 156 -11.02 -8.34 2.31
CA ASN A 156 -11.10 -9.79 2.14
C ASN A 156 -12.37 -10.31 2.82
N SER A 157 -12.71 -11.57 2.54
CA SER A 157 -13.82 -12.31 3.14
C SER A 157 -14.09 -11.93 4.59
N CYS A 158 -15.38 -11.81 4.94
CA CYS A 158 -15.83 -11.40 6.26
C CYS A 158 -15.27 -10.00 6.68
N PRO A 159 -15.50 -8.93 5.90
CA PRO A 159 -14.77 -7.65 6.04
C PRO A 159 -15.21 -6.82 7.25
N GLN A 160 -16.30 -7.20 7.91
CA GLN A 160 -16.88 -6.52 9.07
C GLN A 160 -16.54 -7.19 10.41
N ASN A 161 -15.62 -8.16 10.41
CA ASN A 161 -15.18 -8.84 11.63
C ASN A 161 -13.66 -8.78 11.77
N VAL A 162 -13.20 -8.50 12.98
CA VAL A 162 -11.78 -8.59 13.34
C VAL A 162 -11.21 -9.97 13.06
N TRP A 163 -9.89 -10.09 12.87
CA TRP A 163 -9.24 -11.36 12.52
C TRP A 163 -9.61 -12.54 13.42
N SER A 164 -9.76 -12.31 14.74
CA SER A 164 -10.13 -13.38 15.69
C SER A 164 -11.52 -13.95 15.46
N ASP A 165 -12.40 -13.17 14.83
CA ASP A 165 -13.84 -13.45 14.71
C ASP A 165 -14.21 -13.90 13.28
N LYS A 166 -13.24 -13.88 12.35
CA LYS A 166 -13.41 -14.38 10.97
C LYS A 166 -13.45 -15.91 10.89
N THR A 167 -14.57 -16.48 11.30
CA THR A 167 -14.83 -17.93 11.22
C THR A 167 -14.94 -18.43 9.77
N ASP A 168 -14.73 -19.73 9.56
CA ASP A 168 -14.93 -20.36 8.24
C ASP A 168 -16.38 -20.18 7.74
N ALA A 169 -17.36 -20.20 8.64
CA ALA A 169 -18.76 -19.92 8.30
C ALA A 169 -18.95 -18.49 7.77
N CYS A 170 -18.38 -17.48 8.46
CA CYS A 170 -18.45 -16.09 8.01
C CYS A 170 -17.76 -15.90 6.65
N ARG A 171 -16.61 -16.56 6.44
CA ARG A 171 -15.88 -16.47 5.17
C ARG A 171 -16.60 -17.17 4.01
N ALA A 172 -17.38 -18.21 4.32
CA ALA A 172 -18.23 -18.87 3.33
C ALA A 172 -19.49 -18.07 3.01
N GLU A 173 -20.07 -17.37 4.00
CA GLU A 173 -21.23 -16.50 3.81
C GLU A 173 -20.86 -15.21 3.06
N TYR A 174 -19.76 -14.57 3.46
CA TYR A 174 -19.24 -13.34 2.86
C TYR A 174 -17.90 -13.63 2.18
N SER A 175 -17.95 -14.44 1.13
CA SER A 175 -16.81 -14.78 0.29
C SER A 175 -16.47 -13.66 -0.69
N GLY A 176 -15.20 -13.44 -0.96
CA GLY A 176 -14.73 -12.48 -1.95
C GLY A 176 -13.40 -11.84 -1.56
N GLY A 177 -13.01 -10.82 -2.33
CA GLY A 177 -11.75 -10.11 -2.13
C GLY A 177 -10.57 -10.87 -2.75
N MET A 178 -9.82 -11.59 -1.92
CA MET A 178 -8.58 -12.22 -2.36
C MET A 178 -8.82 -13.58 -3.03
N CYS A 179 -8.24 -13.76 -4.21
CA CYS A 179 -8.24 -15.02 -4.94
C CYS A 179 -7.38 -16.10 -4.24
N ALA A 180 -7.75 -17.36 -4.44
CA ALA A 180 -6.89 -18.48 -4.08
C ALA A 180 -5.58 -18.44 -4.91
N LEU A 181 -4.51 -19.07 -4.40
CA LEU A 181 -3.25 -19.12 -5.13
C LEU A 181 -3.43 -19.71 -6.53
N GLY A 182 -2.97 -18.99 -7.54
CA GLY A 182 -3.03 -19.41 -8.95
C GLY A 182 -4.39 -19.21 -9.62
N VAL A 183 -5.34 -18.56 -8.94
CA VAL A 183 -6.60 -18.10 -9.53
C VAL A 183 -6.47 -16.62 -9.87
N GLU A 184 -6.76 -16.28 -11.12
CA GLU A 184 -6.79 -14.88 -11.57
C GLU A 184 -8.09 -14.20 -11.11
N PRO A 185 -8.04 -12.91 -10.72
CA PRO A 185 -9.24 -12.16 -10.37
C PRO A 185 -10.15 -11.97 -11.58
N ASP A 186 -11.45 -12.09 -11.33
CA ASP A 186 -12.52 -11.91 -12.31
C ASP A 186 -13.47 -10.76 -11.95
N GLY A 187 -13.33 -10.19 -10.75
CA GLY A 187 -14.19 -9.14 -10.21
C GLY A 187 -15.55 -9.65 -9.70
N ASP A 188 -15.80 -10.95 -9.75
CA ASP A 188 -17.06 -11.57 -9.31
C ASP A 188 -16.79 -12.57 -8.18
N THR A 189 -16.05 -13.64 -8.48
CA THR A 189 -15.60 -14.64 -7.50
C THR A 189 -14.56 -14.06 -6.55
N CYS A 190 -13.61 -13.31 -7.11
CA CYS A 190 -12.57 -12.61 -6.35
C CYS A 190 -12.05 -11.40 -7.14
N THR A 191 -11.57 -10.40 -6.41
CA THR A 191 -11.24 -9.07 -6.93
C THR A 191 -9.75 -8.87 -7.10
N PHE A 192 -8.92 -9.53 -6.29
CA PHE A 192 -7.48 -9.35 -6.37
C PHE A 192 -6.70 -10.61 -6.05
N SER A 193 -5.53 -10.72 -6.66
CA SER A 193 -4.46 -11.65 -6.26
C SER A 193 -3.20 -10.85 -5.93
N TYR A 194 -2.24 -11.49 -5.27
CA TYR A 194 -0.98 -10.84 -4.92
C TYR A 194 0.20 -11.81 -4.97
N GLU A 195 1.37 -11.20 -5.16
CA GLU A 195 2.68 -11.79 -4.89
C GLU A 195 3.49 -10.83 -4.01
N VAL A 196 4.13 -11.37 -2.98
CA VAL A 196 5.15 -10.62 -2.22
C VAL A 196 6.44 -10.72 -3.01
N LEU A 197 6.91 -9.59 -3.54
CA LEU A 197 8.17 -9.52 -4.28
C LEU A 197 9.37 -9.63 -3.34
N GLY A 198 9.27 -9.05 -2.15
CA GLY A 198 10.34 -9.10 -1.16
C GLY A 198 10.15 -8.05 -0.08
N TYR A 199 11.19 -7.85 0.73
CA TYR A 199 11.17 -6.87 1.82
C TYR A 199 12.56 -6.31 2.09
N ILE A 200 12.60 -5.13 2.70
CA ILE A 200 13.85 -4.47 3.13
C ILE A 200 13.71 -3.96 4.57
N PRO A 201 14.73 -4.14 5.43
CA PRO A 201 14.75 -3.53 6.76
C PRO A 201 14.71 -2.00 6.64
N LEU A 202 13.82 -1.35 7.40
CA LEU A 202 13.71 0.11 7.42
C LEU A 202 15.03 0.77 7.86
N ASP A 203 15.73 0.14 8.80
CA ASP A 203 17.02 0.63 9.33
C ASP A 203 18.11 0.71 8.26
N ASP A 204 18.07 -0.19 7.27
CA ASP A 204 18.99 -0.16 6.13
C ASP A 204 18.63 0.97 5.15
N VAL A 205 17.33 1.19 4.93
CA VAL A 205 16.83 2.25 4.04
C VAL A 205 17.21 3.63 4.57
N VAL A 206 16.99 3.86 5.87
CA VAL A 206 17.25 5.16 6.50
C VAL A 206 18.72 5.35 6.88
N GLY A 207 19.55 4.32 6.73
CA GLY A 207 21.00 4.37 6.92
C GLY A 207 21.48 4.16 8.36
N ILE A 208 20.61 3.81 9.31
CA ILE A 208 20.99 3.56 10.71
C ILE A 208 22.07 2.47 10.79
N THR A 209 21.93 1.37 10.04
CA THR A 209 22.89 0.26 10.05
C THR A 209 24.23 0.60 9.39
N SER A 210 24.34 1.77 8.75
CA SER A 210 25.60 2.28 8.21
C SER A 210 26.29 3.28 9.15
N MET A 211 25.61 3.75 10.21
CA MET A 211 26.18 4.67 11.19
C MET A 211 27.06 3.92 12.18
N VAL A 212 28.19 4.53 12.59
CA VAL A 212 29.11 3.95 13.58
C VAL A 212 28.66 4.35 14.98
N ASN A 213 28.49 3.35 15.84
CA ASN A 213 28.27 3.51 17.27
C ASN A 213 29.58 4.01 17.92
N PRO A 214 29.62 5.22 18.52
CA PRO A 214 30.84 5.77 19.09
C PRO A 214 31.33 5.00 20.33
N ASP A 215 30.44 4.29 21.04
CA ASP A 215 30.79 3.56 22.26
C ASP A 215 31.45 2.20 21.95
N THR A 216 31.07 1.57 20.83
CA THR A 216 31.59 0.24 20.44
C THR A 216 32.59 0.30 19.29
N GLY A 217 32.58 1.37 18.50
CA GLY A 217 33.34 1.49 17.25
C GLY A 217 32.82 0.62 16.11
N LEU A 218 31.69 -0.08 16.30
CA LEU A 218 31.02 -0.91 15.30
C LEU A 218 29.83 -0.17 14.70
N HIS A 219 29.31 -0.63 13.56
CA HIS A 219 28.04 -0.12 13.06
C HIS A 219 26.88 -0.53 13.97
N TYR A 220 25.85 0.32 14.09
CA TYR A 220 24.63 -0.04 14.82
C TYR A 220 23.96 -1.25 14.17
N ALA A 221 23.53 -2.22 14.98
CA ALA A 221 22.87 -3.41 14.48
C ALA A 221 21.41 -3.15 14.05
N ASN A 222 20.75 -2.16 14.64
CA ASN A 222 19.36 -1.79 14.38
C ASN A 222 18.98 -0.47 15.08
N TYR A 223 17.76 0.01 14.83
CA TYR A 223 17.18 1.19 15.46
C TYR A 223 17.21 1.16 17.00
N SER A 224 17.00 0.00 17.62
CA SER A 224 16.93 -0.08 19.08
C SER A 224 18.29 0.26 19.71
N GLU A 225 19.38 -0.21 19.13
CA GLU A 225 20.74 0.13 19.57
C GLU A 225 21.05 1.61 19.34
N PHE A 226 20.72 2.13 18.16
CA PHE A 226 20.86 3.56 17.82
C PHE A 226 20.13 4.46 18.82
N CYS A 227 18.87 4.15 19.13
CA CYS A 227 18.09 4.90 20.10
C CYS A 227 18.61 4.77 21.54
N GLN A 228 19.06 3.57 21.94
CA GLN A 228 19.64 3.35 23.28
C GLN A 228 20.94 4.12 23.50
N ALA A 229 21.69 4.36 22.42
CA ALA A 229 22.86 5.24 22.42
C ALA A 229 22.50 6.75 22.42
N GLY A 230 21.21 7.10 22.53
CA GLY A 230 20.72 8.48 22.54
C GLY A 230 20.41 9.06 21.16
N GLY A 231 20.46 8.25 20.10
CA GLY A 231 20.12 8.68 18.74
C GLY A 231 18.64 9.00 18.58
N VAL A 232 18.35 10.10 17.88
CA VAL A 232 16.99 10.49 17.48
C VAL A 232 16.84 10.23 15.99
N GLU A 233 15.87 9.40 15.60
CA GLU A 233 15.62 9.14 14.18
C GLU A 233 14.84 10.30 13.55
N PHE A 234 13.77 10.75 14.19
CA PHE A 234 12.92 11.80 13.68
C PHE A 234 12.20 12.53 14.82
N SER A 235 12.30 13.85 14.85
CA SER A 235 11.63 14.69 15.84
C SER A 235 11.19 16.00 15.21
N VAL A 236 9.87 16.22 15.22
CA VAL A 236 9.24 17.43 14.69
C VAL A 236 8.14 17.93 15.62
N ALA A 237 7.93 19.24 15.62
CA ALA A 237 6.72 19.87 16.14
C ALA A 237 5.79 20.25 14.99
N VAL A 238 4.49 20.02 15.15
CA VAL A 238 3.46 20.32 14.16
C VAL A 238 2.46 21.31 14.76
N SER A 239 2.22 22.41 14.05
CA SER A 239 1.23 23.41 14.44
C SER A 239 0.41 23.80 13.21
N GLY A 240 -0.77 23.21 13.07
CA GLY A 240 -1.55 23.33 11.83
C GLY A 240 -0.78 22.71 10.66
N ALA A 241 -0.54 23.50 9.61
CA ALA A 241 0.25 23.08 8.45
C ALA A 241 1.77 23.33 8.61
N GLU A 242 2.20 23.99 9.69
CA GLU A 242 3.61 24.29 9.91
C GLU A 242 4.33 23.12 10.58
N VAL A 243 5.46 22.72 9.99
CA VAL A 243 6.32 21.65 10.49
C VAL A 243 7.66 22.23 10.88
N THR A 244 8.02 22.11 12.15
CA THR A 244 9.31 22.54 12.68
C THR A 244 10.19 21.31 12.92
N TRP A 245 11.31 21.23 12.20
CA TRP A 245 12.35 20.24 12.46
C TRP A 245 13.03 20.52 13.80
N LEU A 246 13.10 19.51 14.66
CA LEU A 246 13.76 19.61 15.98
C LEU A 246 15.07 18.85 15.98
N ASP A 247 15.05 17.59 15.56
CA ASP A 247 16.21 16.70 15.52
C ASP A 247 15.88 15.47 14.66
N GLY A 248 16.91 14.73 14.24
CA GLY A 248 16.73 13.51 13.45
C GLY A 248 17.92 13.22 12.54
N ILE A 249 17.84 12.09 11.86
CA ILE A 249 18.84 11.68 10.87
C ILE A 249 18.58 12.36 9.51
N ASP A 250 19.64 12.60 8.75
CA ASP A 250 19.61 13.32 7.46
C ASP A 250 18.59 12.76 6.45
N PHE A 251 18.33 11.45 6.51
CA PHE A 251 17.34 10.81 5.65
C PHE A 251 15.97 11.52 5.75
N TRP A 252 15.57 12.01 6.92
CA TRP A 252 14.27 12.63 7.18
C TRP A 252 14.25 14.17 7.10
N ALA A 253 15.36 14.83 6.76
CA ALA A 253 15.47 16.30 6.71
C ALA A 253 14.51 16.95 5.68
N ASN A 254 13.88 18.08 6.03
CA ASN A 254 12.80 18.70 5.23
C ASN A 254 11.55 17.80 5.10
N PRO A 255 10.90 17.43 6.22
CA PRO A 255 9.79 16.49 6.21
C PRO A 255 8.52 17.01 5.52
N GLY A 256 8.26 18.31 5.59
CA GLY A 256 7.13 18.96 4.91
C GLY A 256 7.38 19.31 3.44
N ASP A 257 8.54 18.94 2.88
CA ASP A 257 8.88 19.19 1.49
C ASP A 257 8.52 17.97 0.63
N SER A 258 7.66 18.19 -0.37
CA SER A 258 7.14 17.12 -1.23
C SER A 258 8.19 16.51 -2.16
N GLU A 259 9.15 17.31 -2.63
CA GLU A 259 10.25 16.84 -3.48
C GLU A 259 11.22 15.98 -2.66
N ALA A 260 11.57 16.41 -1.44
CA ALA A 260 12.37 15.61 -0.51
C ALA A 260 11.70 14.27 -0.17
N ASN A 261 10.38 14.23 -0.05
CA ASN A 261 9.63 12.99 0.17
C ASN A 261 9.61 12.09 -1.08
N ALA A 262 9.46 12.66 -2.28
CA ALA A 262 9.59 11.89 -3.52
C ALA A 262 10.99 11.25 -3.63
N GLU A 263 12.06 12.00 -3.29
CA GLU A 263 13.42 11.46 -3.26
C GLU A 263 13.59 10.31 -2.25
N ARG A 264 12.90 10.36 -1.10
CA ARG A 264 12.91 9.25 -0.13
C ARG A 264 12.28 7.98 -0.68
N ALA A 265 11.17 8.11 -1.41
CA ALA A 265 10.53 6.97 -2.07
C ALA A 265 11.47 6.34 -3.11
N GLU A 266 12.19 7.14 -3.90
CA GLU A 266 13.19 6.64 -4.84
C GLU A 266 14.43 6.03 -4.15
N LYS A 267 14.85 6.57 -3.00
CA LYS A 267 15.90 5.95 -2.16
C LYS A 267 15.48 4.59 -1.64
N LEU A 268 14.23 4.43 -1.21
CA LEU A 268 13.67 3.13 -0.81
C LEU A 268 13.70 2.11 -1.97
N VAL A 269 13.23 2.52 -3.16
CA VAL A 269 13.28 1.68 -4.37
C VAL A 269 14.70 1.29 -4.73
N SER A 270 15.64 2.24 -4.69
CA SER A 270 17.05 2.03 -5.01
C SER A 270 17.72 1.10 -4.01
N ALA A 271 17.45 1.27 -2.71
CA ALA A 271 17.98 0.42 -1.66
C ALA A 271 17.48 -1.02 -1.79
N TYR A 272 16.19 -1.21 -2.08
CA TYR A 272 15.63 -2.54 -2.36
C TYR A 272 16.25 -3.18 -3.61
N SER A 273 16.39 -2.42 -4.69
CA SER A 273 16.99 -2.91 -5.94
C SER A 273 18.43 -3.37 -5.72
N ALA A 274 19.24 -2.56 -5.03
CA ALA A 274 20.61 -2.90 -4.67
C ALA A 274 20.70 -4.13 -3.74
N LEU A 275 19.73 -4.28 -2.82
CA LEU A 275 19.64 -5.47 -1.97
C LEU A 275 19.39 -6.74 -2.80
N VAL A 276 18.41 -6.71 -3.70
CA VAL A 276 18.06 -7.86 -4.56
C VAL A 276 19.24 -8.21 -5.49
N GLU A 277 19.89 -7.22 -6.10
CA GLU A 277 21.06 -7.43 -6.97
C GLU A 277 22.24 -8.07 -6.21
N ARG A 278 22.48 -7.63 -4.97
CA ARG A 278 23.59 -8.12 -4.14
C ARG A 278 23.30 -9.52 -3.56
N ASN A 279 22.10 -9.72 -3.02
CA ASN A 279 21.66 -10.99 -2.45
C ASN A 279 20.12 -11.07 -2.36
N ALA A 280 19.50 -11.64 -3.39
CA ALA A 280 18.06 -11.89 -3.42
C ALA A 280 17.60 -13.01 -2.47
N VAL A 281 18.50 -13.87 -1.98
CA VAL A 281 18.12 -15.07 -1.21
C VAL A 281 17.97 -14.73 0.27
N THR A 282 16.77 -14.96 0.81
CA THR A 282 16.45 -14.80 2.23
C THR A 282 17.00 -15.95 3.07
N ILE A 283 17.11 -15.75 4.38
CA ILE A 283 17.70 -16.75 5.29
C ILE A 283 16.93 -18.08 5.33
N ASP A 284 15.62 -18.04 5.04
CA ASP A 284 14.73 -19.20 4.95
C ASP A 284 14.63 -19.77 3.51
N GLY A 285 15.48 -19.30 2.59
CA GLY A 285 15.64 -19.85 1.24
C GLY A 285 14.68 -19.28 0.20
N GLY A 286 13.90 -18.25 0.53
CA GLY A 286 13.09 -17.52 -0.44
C GLY A 286 13.93 -16.64 -1.35
N VAL A 287 13.39 -16.32 -2.53
CA VAL A 287 14.08 -15.50 -3.53
C VAL A 287 13.26 -14.24 -3.79
N MET A 288 13.79 -13.11 -3.33
CA MET A 288 13.20 -11.80 -3.60
C MET A 288 13.31 -11.43 -5.08
N GLN A 289 12.28 -10.79 -5.61
CA GLN A 289 12.18 -10.39 -7.01
C GLN A 289 12.44 -8.88 -7.15
N PRO A 290 13.05 -8.44 -8.27
CA PRO A 290 13.17 -7.03 -8.58
C PRO A 290 11.79 -6.39 -8.72
N LEU A 291 11.67 -5.09 -8.40
CA LEU A 291 10.44 -4.36 -8.67
C LEU A 291 10.26 -4.19 -10.18
N PRO A 292 9.04 -4.37 -10.71
CA PRO A 292 8.72 -3.98 -12.07
C PRO A 292 9.05 -2.51 -12.33
N THR A 293 9.49 -2.22 -13.55
CA THR A 293 9.66 -0.84 -14.00
C THR A 293 8.30 -0.22 -14.31
N VAL A 294 8.19 1.11 -14.25
CA VAL A 294 6.96 1.81 -14.66
C VAL A 294 6.59 1.46 -16.10
N ALA A 295 7.58 1.41 -17.01
CA ALA A 295 7.35 1.05 -18.40
C ALA A 295 6.81 -0.38 -18.59
N SER A 296 7.36 -1.36 -17.86
CA SER A 296 6.87 -2.74 -17.91
C SER A 296 5.46 -2.86 -17.33
N LEU A 297 5.17 -2.17 -16.22
CA LEU A 297 3.83 -2.15 -15.65
C LEU A 297 2.83 -1.52 -16.62
N THR A 298 3.17 -0.38 -17.23
CA THR A 298 2.28 0.31 -18.18
C THR A 298 2.06 -0.50 -19.46
N ALA A 299 3.04 -1.30 -19.89
CA ALA A 299 2.88 -2.19 -21.04
C ALA A 299 1.98 -3.41 -20.74
N THR A 300 2.02 -3.92 -19.51
CA THR A 300 1.22 -5.09 -19.10
C THR A 300 -0.22 -4.70 -18.74
N ASN A 301 -0.42 -3.50 -18.20
CA ASN A 301 -1.75 -3.05 -17.81
C ASN A 301 -2.61 -2.63 -19.02
N PRO A 302 -3.93 -2.86 -18.98
CA PRO A 302 -4.82 -2.39 -20.01
C PRO A 302 -4.80 -0.84 -20.11
N PRO A 303 -5.00 -0.28 -21.32
CA PRO A 303 -5.20 1.15 -21.49
C PRO A 303 -6.36 1.66 -20.63
N CYS A 304 -6.18 2.82 -19.99
CA CYS A 304 -7.17 3.41 -19.07
C CYS A 304 -8.60 3.52 -19.64
N TYR A 305 -8.73 3.80 -20.95
CA TYR A 305 -10.05 3.93 -21.58
C TYR A 305 -10.85 2.62 -21.64
N GLN A 306 -10.21 1.46 -21.41
CA GLN A 306 -10.90 0.16 -21.39
C GLN A 306 -11.58 -0.11 -20.05
N ASN A 307 -11.11 0.53 -18.99
CA ASN A 307 -11.50 0.26 -17.61
C ASN A 307 -12.21 1.43 -16.93
N SER A 308 -12.15 2.64 -17.52
CA SER A 308 -12.71 3.85 -16.94
C SER A 308 -13.48 4.67 -17.97
N GLU A 309 -14.76 4.93 -17.71
CA GLU A 309 -15.60 5.79 -18.55
C GLU A 309 -15.09 7.23 -18.61
N LEU A 310 -14.55 7.72 -17.49
CA LEU A 310 -13.88 9.00 -17.40
C LEU A 310 -12.73 9.08 -18.42
N CYS A 311 -11.92 8.02 -18.51
CA CYS A 311 -10.81 7.95 -19.46
C CYS A 311 -11.26 7.66 -20.90
N ALA A 312 -12.36 6.95 -21.09
CA ALA A 312 -12.94 6.69 -22.40
C ALA A 312 -13.50 7.97 -23.05
N SER A 313 -13.97 8.91 -22.24
CA SER A 313 -14.55 10.19 -22.68
C SER A 313 -13.59 11.37 -22.63
N ALA A 314 -12.40 11.21 -22.03
CA ALA A 314 -11.41 12.27 -21.87
C ALA A 314 -10.91 12.83 -23.22
N GLU A 315 -10.94 14.17 -23.36
CA GLU A 315 -10.55 14.87 -24.59
C GLU A 315 -9.13 14.54 -25.04
N PHE A 316 -8.18 14.50 -24.10
CA PHE A 316 -6.77 14.20 -24.37
C PHE A 316 -6.41 12.74 -24.05
N GLY A 317 -7.37 11.93 -23.60
CA GLY A 317 -7.14 10.58 -23.12
C GLY A 317 -6.60 10.54 -21.69
N CYS A 318 -6.15 9.36 -21.29
CA CYS A 318 -5.54 9.12 -19.99
C CYS A 318 -4.18 8.45 -20.14
N LYS A 319 -3.38 8.50 -19.06
CA LYS A 319 -2.10 7.78 -18.96
C LYS A 319 -1.99 7.07 -17.62
N ARG A 320 -1.21 5.98 -17.58
CA ARG A 320 -0.71 5.40 -16.34
C ARG A 320 0.68 5.94 -16.08
N SER A 321 0.90 6.40 -14.86
CA SER A 321 2.19 6.90 -14.39
C SER A 321 2.56 6.16 -13.10
N TYR A 322 3.85 6.18 -12.74
CA TYR A 322 4.35 5.68 -11.45
C TYR A 322 4.13 4.16 -11.24
N ARG A 323 4.58 3.58 -10.13
CA ARG A 323 4.39 2.15 -9.85
C ARG A 323 2.98 1.84 -9.34
N SER A 324 2.26 2.84 -8.82
CA SER A 324 0.83 2.73 -8.49
C SER A 324 -0.05 2.41 -9.71
N GLN A 325 0.39 2.79 -10.92
CA GLN A 325 -0.31 2.56 -12.18
C GLN A 325 -1.72 3.13 -12.22
N ILE A 326 -2.09 4.06 -11.34
CA ILE A 326 -3.39 4.73 -11.39
C ILE A 326 -3.54 5.50 -12.71
N CYS A 327 -4.75 5.48 -13.27
CA CYS A 327 -5.07 6.25 -14.46
C CYS A 327 -5.27 7.72 -14.14
N ASP A 328 -4.55 8.58 -14.85
CA ASP A 328 -4.68 10.03 -14.75
C ASP A 328 -5.22 10.62 -16.06
N VAL A 329 -6.24 11.48 -15.93
CA VAL A 329 -6.83 12.21 -17.06
C VAL A 329 -5.87 13.29 -17.53
N CYS A 330 -5.49 13.23 -18.81
CA CYS A 330 -4.60 14.21 -19.39
C CYS A 330 -5.31 15.56 -19.61
N GLN A 331 -4.67 16.65 -19.19
CA GLN A 331 -5.19 18.01 -19.35
C GLN A 331 -4.79 18.65 -20.69
N HIS A 332 -3.85 18.05 -21.40
CA HIS A 332 -3.39 18.46 -22.73
C HIS A 332 -2.84 17.24 -23.48
N ALA A 333 -2.63 17.36 -24.79
CA ALA A 333 -1.97 16.32 -25.56
C ALA A 333 -0.50 16.20 -25.14
N ASP A 334 -0.13 15.05 -24.58
CA ASP A 334 1.21 14.73 -24.10
C ASP A 334 1.58 13.28 -24.47
N SER A 335 2.86 12.98 -24.45
CA SER A 335 3.38 11.63 -24.55
C SER A 335 2.76 10.70 -23.49
N GLY A 336 2.31 9.53 -23.93
CA GLY A 336 1.65 8.53 -23.07
C GLY A 336 0.16 8.76 -22.83
N CYS A 337 -0.42 9.90 -23.23
CA CYS A 337 -1.86 10.13 -23.18
C CYS A 337 -2.57 9.38 -24.31
N VAL A 338 -3.29 8.32 -23.97
CA VAL A 338 -3.96 7.44 -24.94
C VAL A 338 -5.47 7.69 -24.92
N LYS A 339 -6.02 8.06 -26.08
CA LYS A 339 -7.46 8.24 -26.28
C LYS A 339 -8.14 6.92 -26.60
N ALA A 340 -9.42 6.81 -26.25
CA ALA A 340 -10.26 5.77 -26.81
C ALA A 340 -10.29 5.89 -28.36
N PRO A 341 -10.21 4.78 -29.10
CA PRO A 341 -10.35 4.82 -30.54
C PRO A 341 -11.76 5.33 -30.91
N LEU A 342 -11.83 6.19 -31.93
CA LEU A 342 -13.09 6.64 -32.48
C LEU A 342 -13.88 5.43 -33.00
N ARG A 343 -15.06 5.17 -32.44
CA ARG A 343 -15.98 4.18 -33.02
C ARG A 343 -16.44 4.72 -34.37
N LEU A 344 -15.85 4.21 -35.45
CA LEU A 344 -16.37 4.38 -36.80
C LEU A 344 -17.64 3.53 -36.89
N TYR A 345 -18.80 4.18 -36.92
CA TYR A 345 -20.09 3.54 -37.18
C TYR A 345 -20.30 3.29 -38.67
#